data_AF-A0A4Q8LJS4-F1
#
_entry.id   AF-A0A4Q8LJS4-F1
#
_cell.length_a   1.000
_cell.length_b   1.000
_cell.length_c   1.000
_cell.angle_alpha   90.00
_cell.angle_beta   90.00
_cell.angle_gamma   90.00
#
_symmetry.space_group_name_H-M   'P 1'
#
loop_
_entity.id
_entity.type
_entity.pdbx_description
1 polymer ?
#
loop_
_entity_poly.entity_id
_entity_poly.type
_entity_poly.pdbx_seq_one_letter_code
_entity_poly.pdbx_strand_id
1 'polypeptide(L)'
;MGLYLVAPEHGVTLEVPISESDERALVRQWARLRETAARERFNVRLGKHVTSALSEALDWDIKAPTDAQMALASVLAQKLATEVPPGALSSRLEMSLFIDKASARLRDG
;
A
#
# COMPACT_ATOMS: atom_id res chain seq x y z
N MET A 1 -20.01 -15.26 -5.02
CA MET A 1 -19.31 -15.71 -3.80
C MET A 1 -18.05 -14.87 -3.65
N GLY A 2 -17.57 -14.65 -2.43
CA GLY A 2 -16.38 -13.84 -2.15
C GLY A 2 -15.19 -14.66 -1.62
N LEU A 3 -13.97 -14.24 -1.97
CA LEU A 3 -12.77 -14.61 -1.22
C LEU A 3 -12.62 -13.66 -0.04
N TYR A 4 -12.15 -14.18 1.09
CA TYR A 4 -11.92 -13.37 2.27
C TYR A 4 -10.43 -13.14 2.47
N LEU A 5 -10.03 -11.88 2.56
CA LEU A 5 -8.69 -11.47 2.99
C LEU A 5 -8.79 -10.99 4.43
N VAL A 6 -7.96 -11.55 5.30
CA VAL A 6 -7.96 -11.25 6.74
C VAL A 6 -6.60 -10.66 7.11
N ALA A 7 -6.62 -9.47 7.70
CA ALA A 7 -5.46 -8.89 8.38
C ALA A 7 -5.73 -8.96 9.89
N PRO A 8 -5.37 -10.09 10.55
CA PRO A 8 -5.84 -10.41 11.89
C PRO A 8 -5.36 -9.40 12.95
N GLU A 9 -4.11 -8.96 12.84
CA GLU A 9 -3.50 -7.96 13.75
C GLU A 9 -4.21 -6.60 13.73
N HIS A 10 -5.03 -6.35 12.70
CA HIS A 10 -5.76 -5.09 12.52
C HIS A 10 -7.27 -5.27 12.60
N GLY A 11 -7.76 -6.49 12.85
CA GLY A 11 -9.20 -6.78 12.87
C GLY A 11 -9.91 -6.50 11.54
N VAL A 12 -9.19 -6.46 10.42
CA VAL A 12 -9.74 -6.15 9.10
C VAL A 12 -10.08 -7.44 8.36
N THR A 13 -11.30 -7.53 7.84
CA THR A 13 -11.75 -8.57 6.92
C THR A 13 -12.32 -7.92 5.67
N LEU A 14 -11.77 -8.27 4.51
CA LEU A 14 -12.24 -7.79 3.21
C LEU A 14 -12.87 -8.96 2.45
N GLU A 15 -14.09 -8.76 1.98
CA GLU A 15 -14.71 -9.65 1.00
C GLU A 15 -14.35 -9.18 -0.41
N VAL A 16 -13.63 -10.02 -1.16
CA VAL A 16 -13.22 -9.77 -2.54
C VAL A 16 -14.14 -10.57 -3.46
N PRO A 17 -15.01 -9.91 -4.25
CA PRO A 17 -15.88 -10.63 -5.17
C PRO A 17 -15.05 -11.30 -6.27
N ILE A 18 -15.34 -12.56 -6.55
CA ILE A 18 -14.74 -13.31 -7.65
C ILE A 18 -15.82 -13.96 -8.52
N SER A 19 -15.48 -14.20 -9.79
CA SER A 19 -16.36 -14.94 -10.68
C SER A 19 -16.45 -16.41 -10.26
N GLU A 20 -17.59 -17.05 -10.51
CA GLU A 20 -17.78 -18.48 -10.24
C GLU A 20 -16.78 -19.35 -11.04
N SER A 21 -16.37 -18.89 -12.22
CA SER A 21 -15.37 -19.58 -13.04
C SER A 21 -14.00 -19.59 -12.35
N ASP A 22 -13.57 -18.45 -11.83
CA ASP A 22 -12.29 -18.29 -11.13
C ASP A 22 -12.28 -19.03 -9.80
N GLU A 23 -13.41 -19.03 -9.08
CA GLU A 23 -13.59 -19.82 -7.86
C GLU A 23 -13.34 -21.31 -8.11
N ARG A 24 -14.00 -21.87 -9.13
CA ARG A 24 -13.81 -23.28 -9.50
C ARG A 24 -12.38 -23.56 -9.93
N ALA A 25 -11.73 -22.64 -10.65
CA ALA A 25 -10.33 -22.79 -11.03
C ALA A 25 -9.40 -22.78 -9.81
N LEU A 26 -9.66 -21.90 -8.84
CA LEU A 26 -8.92 -21.83 -7.57
C LEU A 26 -9.06 -23.12 -6.78
N VAL A 27 -10.27 -23.66 -6.62
CA VAL A 27 -10.51 -24.92 -5.90
C VAL A 27 -9.74 -26.08 -6.55
N ARG A 28 -9.78 -26.18 -7.90
CA ARG A 28 -9.02 -27.19 -8.64
C ARG A 28 -7.50 -27.02 -8.46
N GLN A 29 -7.02 -25.78 -8.52
CA GLN A 29 -5.60 -25.49 -8.31
C GLN A 29 -5.18 -25.87 -6.90
N TRP A 30 -5.96 -25.50 -5.88
CA TRP A 30 -5.66 -25.81 -4.49
C TRP A 30 -5.62 -27.32 -4.23
N ALA A 31 -6.57 -28.08 -4.77
CA ALA A 31 -6.61 -29.54 -4.65
C ALA A 31 -5.39 -30.24 -5.29
N ARG A 32 -4.76 -29.62 -6.30
CA ARG A 32 -3.54 -30.14 -6.94
C ARG A 32 -2.27 -29.88 -6.12
N LEU A 33 -2.27 -28.85 -5.28
CA LEU A 33 -1.10 -28.48 -4.46
C LEU A 33 -1.06 -29.35 -3.21
N ARG A 34 -0.41 -30.51 -3.32
CA ARG A 34 -0.28 -31.49 -2.21
C ARG A 34 0.86 -31.17 -1.25
N GLU A 35 1.95 -30.61 -1.77
CA GLU A 35 3.12 -30.25 -0.98
C GLU A 35 3.00 -28.85 -0.39
N THR A 36 3.46 -28.68 0.86
CA THR A 36 3.51 -27.38 1.54
C THR A 36 4.26 -26.33 0.72
N ALA A 37 5.45 -26.68 0.21
CA ALA A 37 6.25 -25.78 -0.63
C ALA A 37 5.53 -25.36 -1.93
N ALA A 38 4.67 -26.20 -2.49
CA ALA A 38 3.88 -25.85 -3.67
C ALA A 38 2.78 -24.85 -3.32
N ARG A 39 2.13 -25.00 -2.16
CA ARG A 39 1.13 -24.05 -1.63
C ARG A 39 1.76 -22.70 -1.29
N GLU A 40 2.91 -22.69 -0.63
CA GLU A 40 3.65 -21.46 -0.32
C GLU A 40 4.02 -20.68 -1.58
N ARG A 41 4.58 -21.36 -2.60
CA ARG A 41 4.89 -20.72 -3.88
C ARG A 41 3.67 -20.16 -4.58
N PHE A 42 2.52 -20.83 -4.47
CA PHE A 42 1.24 -20.31 -4.98
C PHE A 42 0.81 -19.07 -4.21
N ASN A 43 0.83 -19.10 -2.87
CA ASN A 43 0.46 -17.96 -2.02
C ASN A 43 1.36 -16.75 -2.26
N VAL A 44 2.67 -16.93 -2.38
CA VAL A 44 3.62 -15.85 -2.71
C VAL A 44 3.29 -15.24 -4.06
N ARG A 45 2.98 -16.07 -5.08
CA ARG A 45 2.62 -15.58 -6.41
C ARG A 45 1.29 -14.82 -6.39
N LEU A 46 0.26 -15.35 -5.73
CA LEU A 46 -1.03 -14.69 -5.58
C LEU A 46 -0.88 -13.37 -4.80
N GLY A 47 -0.10 -13.38 -3.72
CA GLY A 47 0.16 -12.22 -2.88
C GLY A 47 0.75 -11.04 -3.67
N LYS A 48 1.69 -11.28 -4.58
CA LYS A 48 2.24 -10.21 -5.44
C LYS A 48 1.15 -9.48 -6.24
N HIS A 49 0.17 -10.21 -6.77
CA HIS A 49 -0.92 -9.61 -7.53
C HIS A 49 -1.93 -8.92 -6.61
N VAL A 50 -2.29 -9.54 -5.48
CA VAL A 50 -3.22 -8.97 -4.51
C VAL A 50 -2.67 -7.68 -3.90
N THR A 51 -1.38 -7.62 -3.55
CA THR A 51 -0.75 -6.40 -3.01
C THR A 51 -0.79 -5.24 -4.01
N SER A 52 -0.56 -5.50 -5.30
CA SER A 52 -0.68 -4.47 -6.34
C SER A 52 -2.11 -3.93 -6.42
N ALA A 53 -3.09 -4.83 -6.54
CA ALA A 53 -4.51 -4.45 -6.63
C ALA A 53 -4.98 -3.69 -5.38
N LEU A 54 -4.52 -4.09 -4.19
CA LEU A 54 -4.83 -3.38 -2.94
C LEU A 54 -4.26 -1.95 -2.98
N SER A 55 -2.98 -1.78 -3.34
CA SER A 55 -2.34 -0.46 -3.46
C SER A 55 -3.05 0.45 -4.46
N GLU A 56 -3.55 -0.11 -5.55
CA GLU A 56 -4.34 0.62 -6.55
C GLU A 56 -5.70 1.06 -5.99
N ALA A 57 -6.37 0.21 -5.22
CA ALA A 57 -7.68 0.46 -4.64
C ALA A 57 -7.70 1.42 -3.43
N LEU A 58 -6.57 1.61 -2.75
CA LEU A 58 -6.46 2.59 -1.66
C LEU A 58 -6.75 4.01 -2.14
N ASP A 59 -7.32 4.84 -1.27
CA ASP A 59 -7.53 6.25 -1.55
C ASP A 59 -6.21 6.96 -1.84
N TRP A 60 -6.25 7.96 -2.72
CA TRP A 60 -5.05 8.61 -3.23
C TRP A 60 -4.20 9.29 -2.13
N ASP A 61 -4.84 9.77 -1.08
CA ASP A 61 -4.26 10.55 0.01
C ASP A 61 -3.52 9.69 1.06
N ILE A 62 -3.93 8.43 1.21
CA ILE A 62 -3.29 7.45 2.11
C ILE A 62 -2.12 6.70 1.46
N LYS A 63 -1.93 6.81 0.14
CA LYS A 63 -0.78 6.22 -0.55
C LYS A 63 0.53 6.90 -0.17
N ALA A 64 1.65 6.24 -0.43
CA ALA A 64 2.96 6.85 -0.31
C ALA A 64 3.09 8.13 -1.16
N PRO A 65 3.90 9.11 -0.71
CA PRO A 65 4.17 10.32 -1.48
C PRO A 65 4.75 10.02 -2.85
N THR A 66 4.55 10.95 -3.79
CA THR A 66 5.17 10.87 -5.12
C THR A 66 6.66 11.23 -5.06
N ASP A 67 7.44 10.79 -6.04
CA ASP A 67 8.87 11.15 -6.15
C ASP A 67 9.10 12.67 -6.17
N ALA A 68 8.20 13.41 -6.81
CA ALA A 68 8.25 14.87 -6.83
C ALA A 68 8.02 15.48 -5.44
N GLN A 69 7.05 14.96 -4.68
CA GLN A 69 6.83 15.39 -3.29
C GLN A 69 8.02 15.02 -2.40
N MET A 70 8.58 13.81 -2.55
CA MET A 70 9.76 13.37 -1.82
C MET A 70 10.95 14.31 -2.09
N ALA A 71 11.25 14.58 -3.36
CA ALA A 71 12.36 15.45 -3.74
C ALA A 71 12.19 16.88 -3.19
N LEU A 72 10.98 17.44 -3.31
CA LEU A 72 10.67 18.77 -2.78
C LEU A 72 10.79 18.81 -1.24
N ALA A 73 10.23 17.81 -0.56
CA ALA A 73 10.30 17.69 0.89
C ALA A 73 11.75 17.59 1.39
N SER A 74 12.61 16.82 0.71
CA SER A 74 14.03 16.72 1.05
C SER A 74 14.74 18.08 0.95
N VAL A 75 14.49 18.85 -0.11
CA VAL A 75 15.08 20.20 -0.27
C VAL A 75 14.60 21.15 0.82
N LEU A 76 13.31 21.14 1.13
CA LEU A 76 12.73 22.00 2.17
C LEU A 76 13.26 21.64 3.56
N ALA A 77 13.33 20.34 3.86
CA ALA A 77 13.88 19.82 5.11
C ALA A 77 15.33 20.27 5.32
N GLN A 78 16.16 20.16 4.27
CA GLN A 78 17.56 20.60 4.30
C GLN A 78 17.68 22.11 4.55
N LYS A 79 16.91 22.94 3.83
CA LYS A 79 16.95 24.41 4.00
C LYS A 79 16.56 24.88 5.39
N LEU A 80 15.64 24.16 6.03
CA LEU A 80 15.17 24.46 7.38
C LEU A 80 15.98 23.75 8.47
N ALA A 81 16.98 22.95 8.12
CA ALA A 81 17.71 22.06 9.03
C ALA A 81 16.77 21.17 9.89
N THR A 82 15.76 20.59 9.23
CA THR A 82 14.78 19.66 9.82
C THR A 82 14.79 18.32 9.09
N GLU A 83 14.12 17.32 9.65
CA GLU A 83 13.87 16.03 9.00
C GLU A 83 12.42 15.93 8.49
N VAL A 84 12.20 15.09 7.47
CA VAL A 84 10.85 14.75 7.02
C VAL A 84 10.22 13.79 8.04
N PRO A 85 9.05 14.11 8.62
CA PRO A 85 8.41 13.25 9.61
C PRO A 85 8.08 11.85 9.06
N PRO A 86 8.13 10.78 9.88
CA PRO A 86 7.82 9.43 9.43
C PRO A 86 6.44 9.27 8.77
N GLY A 87 5.42 9.95 9.29
CA GLY A 87 4.08 9.89 8.70
C GLY A 87 3.97 10.61 7.35
N ALA A 88 4.76 11.66 7.12
CA ALA A 88 4.90 12.26 5.80
C ALA A 88 5.56 11.30 4.80
N LEU A 89 6.43 10.39 5.24
CA LEU A 89 7.05 9.39 4.34
C LEU A 89 6.08 8.29 3.90
N SER A 90 4.99 8.05 4.65
CA SER A 90 4.03 6.98 4.37
C SER A 90 2.71 7.47 3.80
N SER A 91 2.35 8.73 4.00
CA SER A 91 1.09 9.32 3.53
C SER A 91 1.32 10.54 2.65
N ARG A 92 0.65 10.53 1.49
CA ARG A 92 0.64 11.64 0.53
C ARG A 92 -0.01 12.90 1.10
N LEU A 93 -1.06 12.74 1.91
CA LEU A 93 -1.69 13.85 2.63
C LEU A 93 -0.70 14.49 3.61
N GLU A 94 -0.09 13.68 4.48
CA GLU A 94 0.85 14.18 5.48
C GLU A 94 2.07 14.85 4.83
N MET A 95 2.54 14.30 3.71
CA MET A 95 3.62 14.92 2.93
C MET A 95 3.22 16.29 2.38
N SER A 96 2.01 16.42 1.84
CA SER A 96 1.52 17.70 1.31
C SER A 96 1.46 18.74 2.43
N LEU A 97 0.94 18.37 3.61
CA LEU A 97 0.91 19.23 4.78
C LEU A 97 2.30 19.63 5.27
N PHE A 98 3.29 18.73 5.22
CA PHE A 98 4.67 19.05 5.55
C PHE A 98 5.26 20.07 4.56
N ILE A 99 5.11 19.84 3.26
CA ILE A 99 5.61 20.71 2.19
C ILE A 99 5.02 22.11 2.32
N ASP A 100 3.71 22.22 2.56
CA ASP A 100 3.01 23.51 2.71
C ASP A 100 3.55 24.30 3.91
N LYS A 101 3.66 23.64 5.07
CA LYS A 101 4.20 24.26 6.29
C LYS A 101 5.65 24.69 6.12
N ALA A 102 6.49 23.84 5.54
CA ALA A 102 7.89 24.15 5.32
C ALA A 102 8.08 25.29 4.30
N SER A 103 7.27 25.31 3.24
CA SER A 103 7.28 26.38 2.24
C SER A 103 6.85 27.72 2.82
N ALA A 104 5.82 27.74 3.68
CA ALA A 104 5.40 28.96 4.38
C ALA A 104 6.51 29.50 5.28
N ARG A 105 7.17 28.64 6.07
CA ARG A 105 8.27 29.04 6.96
C ARG A 105 9.46 29.68 6.22
N LEU A 106 9.75 29.24 5.00
CA LEU A 106 10.82 29.82 4.17
C LEU A 106 10.41 31.12 3.47
N ARG A 107 9.11 31.42 3.34
CA ARG A 107 8.63 32.70 2.80
C ARG A 107 8.57 33.78 3.87
N ASP A 108 8.26 33.41 5.11
CA ASP A 108 8.04 34.34 6.21
C ASP A 108 9.32 34.65 7.03
N GLY A 109 10.44 33.99 6.73
CA GLY A 109 11.76 34.19 7.36
C GLY A 109 12.76 34.84 6.41
#